data_AF-M5TRV5-F1
#
_entry.id   AF-M5TRV5-F1
#
_cell.length_a   1.000
_cell.length_b   1.000
_cell.length_c   1.000
_cell.angle_alpha   90.00
_cell.angle_beta   90.00
_cell.angle_gamma   90.00
#
_symmetry.space_group_name_H-M   'P 1'
#
loop_
_entity.id
_entity.type
_entity.pdbx_description
1 polymer ?
#
loop_
_entity_poly.entity_id
_entity_poly.type
_entity_poly.pdbx_seq_one_letter_code
_entity_poly.pdbx_strand_id
1 'polypeptide(L)'
;MELAELIRNTFPVHPIPDSEAVVEDTYCVEHLHEILAGRPWDEPSARDYRMCDDGFSLLTVSGLGYYLPGYLTAKLDDPEAADILGEYVTYTLGGTSNFCRTRMSELGTLMNRDKCDAILAWLDWYEACATPNAHIERSRKTVRTWE
;
A
#
# COMPACT_ATOMS: atom_id res chain seq x y z
N MET A 1 2.00 21.00 -4.02
CA MET A 1 2.49 19.94 -3.12
C MET A 1 2.79 18.75 -3.99
N GLU A 2 4.00 18.20 -3.89
CA GLU A 2 4.37 17.00 -4.65
C GLU A 2 3.59 15.80 -4.09
N LEU A 3 3.26 14.81 -4.93
CA LEU A 3 2.43 13.67 -4.52
C LEU A 3 3.07 12.88 -3.35
N ALA A 4 4.39 12.73 -3.33
CA ALA A 4 5.10 12.10 -2.22
C ALA A 4 4.96 12.89 -0.91
N GLU A 5 5.00 14.22 -0.96
CA GLU A 5 4.73 15.09 0.21
C GLU A 5 3.28 14.95 0.69
N LEU A 6 2.31 14.88 -0.24
CA LEU A 6 0.91 14.62 0.11
C LEU A 6 0.78 13.32 0.91
N ILE A 7 1.38 12.24 0.43
CA ILE A 7 1.31 10.94 1.11
C ILE A 7 1.99 11.01 2.49
N ARG A 8 3.20 11.58 2.58
CA ARG A 8 3.92 11.71 3.86
C ARG A 8 3.19 12.57 4.90
N ASN A 9 2.48 13.61 4.47
CA ASN A 9 1.71 14.46 5.37
C ASN A 9 0.38 13.83 5.82
N THR A 10 -0.17 12.93 5.02
CA THR A 10 -1.47 12.29 5.27
C THR A 10 -1.35 11.02 6.11
N PHE A 11 -0.26 10.26 5.95
CA PHE A 11 -0.04 9.01 6.68
C PHE A 11 1.03 9.21 7.75
N PRO A 12 0.73 8.99 9.04
CA PRO A 12 1.71 9.17 10.10
C PRO A 12 2.78 8.08 10.05
N VAL A 13 4.05 8.47 10.26
CA VAL A 13 5.16 7.53 10.45
C VAL A 13 5.14 6.92 11.86
N HIS A 14 4.64 7.65 12.85
CA HIS A 14 4.56 7.21 14.25
C HIS A 14 3.12 7.22 14.79
N PRO A 15 2.78 6.33 15.75
CA PRO A 15 3.64 5.29 16.32
C PRO A 15 3.93 4.14 15.35
N ILE A 16 5.10 3.51 15.49
CA ILE A 16 5.41 2.27 14.77
C ILE A 16 4.63 1.14 15.47
N PRO A 17 3.80 0.38 14.76
CA PRO A 17 3.04 -0.71 15.35
C PRO A 17 3.93 -1.90 15.70
N ASP A 18 3.48 -2.72 16.66
CA ASP A 18 4.17 -3.96 17.02
C ASP A 18 4.27 -4.91 15.83
N SER A 19 5.40 -5.62 15.74
CA SER A 19 5.71 -6.51 14.60
C SER A 19 4.65 -7.58 14.35
N GLU A 20 4.15 -8.20 15.43
CA GLU A 20 3.09 -9.23 15.39
C GLU A 20 1.73 -8.67 14.96
N ALA A 21 1.53 -7.35 15.08
CA ALA A 21 0.27 -6.71 14.72
C ALA A 21 0.18 -6.37 13.22
N VAL A 22 1.31 -6.39 12.48
CA VAL A 22 1.38 -5.89 11.10
C VAL A 22 1.73 -6.93 10.05
N VAL A 23 2.40 -8.02 10.43
CA VAL A 23 2.73 -9.11 9.52
C VAL A 23 2.01 -10.38 9.99
N GLU A 24 1.33 -11.08 9.08
CA GLU A 24 0.72 -12.37 9.38
C GLU A 24 1.79 -13.41 9.69
N ASP A 25 1.70 -14.12 10.81
CA ASP A 25 2.68 -15.14 11.20
C ASP A 25 2.55 -16.42 10.36
N THR A 26 3.23 -16.44 9.21
CA THR A 26 3.26 -17.57 8.27
C THR A 26 4.67 -17.80 7.73
N TYR A 27 4.99 -19.00 7.26
CA TYR A 27 6.32 -19.29 6.71
C TYR A 27 6.66 -18.48 5.43
N CYS A 28 5.67 -17.82 4.81
CA CYS A 28 5.85 -17.04 3.57
C CYS A 28 6.26 -15.59 3.82
N VAL A 29 6.40 -15.13 5.07
CA VAL A 29 6.56 -13.70 5.40
C VAL A 29 7.93 -13.34 6.00
N GLU A 30 8.94 -14.21 5.89
CA GLU A 30 10.27 -13.97 6.48
C GLU A 30 10.85 -12.61 6.08
N HIS A 31 10.80 -12.25 4.79
CA HIS A 31 11.27 -10.95 4.30
C HIS A 31 10.46 -9.77 4.85
N LEU A 32 9.14 -9.91 5.08
CA LEU A 32 8.32 -8.84 5.67
C LEU A 32 8.71 -8.57 7.12
N HIS A 33 8.98 -9.63 7.89
CA HIS A 33 9.45 -9.48 9.26
C HIS A 33 10.83 -8.81 9.32
N GLU A 34 11.74 -9.17 8.43
CA GLU A 34 13.08 -8.59 8.38
C GLU A 34 13.10 -7.14 7.89
N ILE A 35 12.28 -6.84 6.88
CA ILE A 35 12.35 -5.56 6.15
C ILE A 35 11.40 -4.52 6.70
N LEU A 36 10.19 -4.92 7.12
CA LEU A 36 9.15 -3.98 7.54
C LEU A 36 8.90 -4.03 9.04
N ALA A 37 8.78 -5.20 9.65
CA ALA A 37 8.25 -5.30 11.01
C ALA A 37 9.07 -4.50 12.04
N GLY A 38 8.38 -3.64 12.81
CA GLY A 38 9.01 -2.74 13.77
C GLY A 38 9.81 -1.59 13.17
N ARG A 39 9.72 -1.35 11.86
CA ARG A 39 10.40 -0.26 11.16
C ARG A 39 9.41 0.81 10.69
N PRO A 40 9.83 2.09 10.64
CA PRO A 40 9.00 3.13 10.08
C PRO A 40 8.84 2.94 8.57
N TRP A 41 7.65 3.17 8.03
CA TRP A 41 7.36 2.87 6.62
C TRP A 41 8.13 3.75 5.63
N ASP A 42 8.70 4.88 6.05
CA ASP A 42 9.44 5.82 5.19
C ASP A 42 10.95 5.55 5.14
N GLU A 43 11.44 4.53 5.83
CA GLU A 43 12.86 4.11 5.80
C GLU A 43 13.20 3.06 4.73
N PRO A 44 12.38 2.00 4.48
CA PRO A 44 12.73 0.99 3.48
C PRO A 44 12.86 1.61 2.08
N SER A 45 13.87 1.17 1.34
CA SER A 45 14.08 1.62 -0.04
C SER A 45 13.04 1.04 -1.00
N ALA A 46 12.97 1.59 -2.21
CA ALA A 46 12.12 1.02 -3.26
C ALA A 46 12.45 -0.46 -3.55
N ARG A 47 13.74 -0.83 -3.44
CA ARG A 47 14.20 -2.22 -3.58
C ARG A 47 13.72 -3.10 -2.43
N ASP A 48 13.73 -2.58 -1.21
CA ASP A 48 13.24 -3.31 -0.04
C ASP A 48 11.75 -3.61 -0.18
N TYR A 49 10.95 -2.61 -0.58
CA TYR A 49 9.54 -2.81 -0.89
C TYR A 49 9.29 -3.79 -2.04
N ARG A 50 10.14 -3.76 -3.08
CA ARG A 50 10.09 -4.74 -4.17
C ARG A 50 10.35 -6.17 -3.68
N MET A 51 11.20 -6.37 -2.68
CA MET A 51 11.43 -7.69 -2.07
C MET A 51 10.24 -8.18 -1.21
N CYS A 52 9.28 -7.31 -0.93
CA CYS A 52 8.06 -7.59 -0.20
C CYS A 52 6.80 -7.47 -1.08
N ASP A 53 6.94 -7.53 -2.41
CA ASP A 53 5.85 -7.28 -3.36
C ASP A 53 4.71 -8.31 -3.24
N ASP A 54 5.07 -9.59 -3.09
CA ASP A 54 4.17 -10.68 -2.72
C ASP A 54 3.58 -10.53 -1.30
N GLY A 55 4.40 -9.95 -0.42
CA GLY A 55 4.12 -9.68 0.98
C GLY A 55 3.05 -8.63 1.23
N PHE A 56 2.76 -7.73 0.28
CA PHE A 56 1.69 -6.74 0.46
C PHE A 56 0.34 -7.39 0.80
N SER A 57 0.04 -8.54 0.18
CA SER A 57 -1.18 -9.31 0.47
C SER A 57 -1.16 -10.04 1.83
N LEU A 58 0.03 -10.23 2.40
CA LEU A 58 0.32 -10.94 3.64
C LEU A 58 0.49 -10.00 4.85
N LEU A 59 0.41 -8.68 4.65
CA LEU A 59 0.25 -7.74 5.75
C LEU A 59 -1.12 -7.92 6.40
N THR A 60 -1.20 -7.78 7.73
CA THR A 60 -2.48 -7.69 8.43
C THR A 60 -3.26 -6.46 7.93
N VAL A 61 -4.54 -6.30 8.27
CA VAL A 61 -5.27 -5.07 7.91
C VAL A 61 -4.63 -3.83 8.54
N SER A 62 -4.15 -3.94 9.78
CA SER A 62 -3.39 -2.88 10.44
C SER A 62 -2.04 -2.63 9.74
N GLY A 63 -1.35 -3.70 9.31
CA GLY A 63 -0.11 -3.60 8.54
C GLY A 63 -0.31 -2.92 7.19
N LEU A 64 -1.38 -3.26 6.47
CA LEU A 64 -1.78 -2.58 5.24
C LEU A 64 -2.05 -1.10 5.51
N GLY A 65 -2.80 -0.78 6.56
CA GLY A 65 -3.10 0.60 6.94
C GLY A 65 -1.86 1.43 7.28
N TYR A 66 -0.80 0.79 7.78
CA TYR A 66 0.44 1.45 8.17
C TYR A 66 1.49 1.51 7.04
N TYR A 67 1.76 0.40 6.34
CA TYR A 67 2.83 0.34 5.32
C TYR A 67 2.39 0.73 3.91
N LEU A 68 1.09 0.77 3.59
CA LEU A 68 0.60 1.24 2.29
C LEU A 68 1.33 2.51 1.77
N PRO A 69 1.46 3.62 2.53
CA PRO A 69 2.18 4.81 2.07
C PRO A 69 3.62 4.54 1.63
N GLY A 70 4.32 3.58 2.24
CA GLY A 70 5.66 3.16 1.84
C GLY A 70 5.67 2.50 0.46
N TYR A 71 4.73 1.60 0.17
CA TYR A 71 4.56 1.02 -1.17
C TYR A 71 4.21 2.08 -2.23
N LEU A 72 3.36 3.05 -1.86
CA LEU A 72 2.99 4.15 -2.76
C LEU A 72 4.19 5.03 -3.09
N THR A 73 4.96 5.43 -2.08
CA THR A 73 6.13 6.31 -2.22
C THR A 73 7.32 5.61 -2.87
N ALA A 74 7.58 4.33 -2.56
CA ALA A 74 8.59 3.52 -3.24
C ALA A 74 8.42 3.52 -4.76
N LYS A 75 7.17 3.42 -5.25
CA LYS A 75 6.88 3.48 -6.68
C LYS A 75 7.10 4.86 -7.29
N LEU A 76 6.88 5.93 -6.53
CA LEU A 76 7.15 7.30 -6.97
C LEU A 76 8.64 7.59 -7.04
N ASP A 77 9.40 7.13 -6.04
CA ASP A 77 10.82 7.40 -5.88
C ASP A 77 11.66 6.68 -6.95
N ASP A 78 11.33 5.41 -7.26
CA ASP A 78 12.01 4.64 -8.31
C ASP A 78 11.00 3.78 -9.11
N PRO A 79 10.37 4.34 -10.15
CA PRO A 79 9.37 3.63 -10.94
C PRO A 79 9.89 2.37 -11.64
N GLU A 80 11.20 2.31 -11.95
CA GLU A 80 11.83 1.17 -12.61
C GLU A 80 12.15 0.05 -11.60
N ALA A 81 12.81 0.38 -10.49
CA ALA A 81 13.13 -0.61 -9.46
C ALA A 81 11.87 -1.15 -8.75
N ALA A 82 10.77 -0.40 -8.76
CA ALA A 82 9.48 -0.80 -8.22
C ALA A 82 8.44 -1.10 -9.32
N ASP A 83 8.85 -1.53 -10.53
CA ASP A 83 7.96 -1.76 -11.68
C ASP A 83 6.65 -2.48 -11.31
N ILE A 84 6.74 -3.59 -10.57
CA ILE A 84 5.62 -4.47 -10.23
C ILE A 84 4.79 -4.03 -9.02
N LEU A 85 5.30 -3.14 -8.16
CA LEU A 85 4.59 -2.71 -6.94
C LEU A 85 3.24 -2.06 -7.25
N GLY A 86 3.19 -1.25 -8.31
CA GLY A 86 1.96 -0.58 -8.70
C GLY A 86 0.85 -1.56 -9.14
N GLU A 87 1.24 -2.67 -9.79
CA GLU A 87 0.30 -3.72 -10.17
C GLU A 87 -0.26 -4.44 -8.94
N TYR A 88 0.58 -4.80 -7.97
CA TYR A 88 0.13 -5.45 -6.73
C TYR A 88 -0.76 -4.55 -5.88
N VAL A 89 -0.40 -3.27 -5.74
CA VAL A 89 -1.21 -2.29 -5.01
C VAL A 89 -2.58 -2.15 -5.67
N THR A 90 -2.64 -1.92 -6.98
CA THR A 90 -3.93 -1.76 -7.70
C THR A 90 -4.73 -3.06 -7.75
N TYR A 91 -4.09 -4.21 -7.85
CA TYR A 91 -4.76 -5.51 -7.76
C TYR A 91 -5.43 -5.68 -6.40
N THR A 92 -4.71 -5.37 -5.32
CA THR A 92 -5.16 -5.55 -3.93
C THR A 92 -6.26 -4.56 -3.58
N LEU A 93 -6.04 -3.27 -3.84
CA LEU A 93 -7.06 -2.21 -3.65
C LEU A 93 -8.31 -2.47 -4.49
N GLY A 94 -8.15 -3.03 -5.68
CA GLY A 94 -9.26 -3.37 -6.57
C GLY A 94 -10.18 -4.49 -6.07
N GLY A 95 -9.88 -5.16 -4.94
CA GLY A 95 -10.75 -6.21 -4.40
C GLY A 95 -10.99 -7.35 -5.40
N THR A 96 -9.95 -7.72 -6.15
CA THR A 96 -10.05 -8.63 -7.29
C THR A 96 -10.37 -10.08 -6.87
N SER A 97 -9.85 -10.52 -5.72
CA SER A 97 -10.19 -11.80 -5.10
C SER A 97 -11.14 -11.63 -3.89
N ASN A 98 -11.81 -12.71 -3.48
CA ASN A 98 -12.62 -12.71 -2.24
C ASN A 98 -11.79 -12.30 -1.03
N PHE A 99 -10.55 -12.79 -0.97
CA PHE A 99 -9.59 -12.44 0.07
C PHE A 99 -9.33 -10.92 0.10
N CYS A 100 -9.02 -10.31 -1.05
CA CYS A 100 -8.80 -8.87 -1.13
C CYS A 100 -10.06 -8.07 -0.75
N ARG A 101 -11.25 -8.49 -1.18
CA ARG A 101 -12.51 -7.77 -0.87
C ARG A 101 -12.75 -7.63 0.63
N THR A 102 -12.60 -8.73 1.38
CA THR A 102 -12.78 -8.71 2.84
C THR A 102 -11.77 -7.76 3.48
N ARG A 103 -10.48 -7.90 3.15
CA ARG A 103 -9.43 -7.01 3.70
C ARG A 103 -9.67 -5.54 3.35
N MET A 104 -10.11 -5.24 2.13
CA MET A 104 -10.37 -3.85 1.71
C MET A 104 -11.59 -3.25 2.42
N SER A 105 -12.60 -4.06 2.74
CA SER A 105 -13.71 -3.59 3.59
C SER A 105 -13.22 -3.22 4.99
N GLU A 106 -12.34 -4.04 5.58
CA GLU A 106 -11.78 -3.78 6.91
C GLU A 106 -10.79 -2.61 6.90
N LEU A 107 -9.93 -2.53 5.88
CA LEU A 107 -8.99 -1.42 5.67
C LEU A 107 -9.71 -0.08 5.57
N GLY A 108 -10.87 -0.05 4.91
CA GLY A 108 -11.69 1.16 4.80
C GLY A 108 -12.06 1.78 6.16
N THR A 109 -12.18 0.97 7.21
CA THR A 109 -12.47 1.47 8.57
C THR A 109 -11.32 2.24 9.20
N LEU A 110 -10.10 2.10 8.66
CA LEU A 110 -8.88 2.81 9.08
C LEU A 110 -8.57 4.05 8.23
N MET A 111 -9.37 4.26 7.17
CA MET A 111 -9.21 5.35 6.24
C MET A 111 -10.09 6.54 6.63
N ASN A 112 -9.59 7.73 6.36
CA ASN A 112 -10.34 8.96 6.42
C ASN A 112 -10.29 9.62 5.05
N ARG A 113 -11.03 10.72 4.86
CA ARG A 113 -11.09 11.43 3.59
C ARG A 113 -9.71 11.82 3.06
N ASP A 114 -8.83 12.35 3.90
CA ASP A 114 -7.49 12.79 3.47
C ASP A 114 -6.65 11.62 2.95
N LYS A 115 -6.71 10.45 3.60
CA LYS A 115 -6.06 9.21 3.15
C LYS A 115 -6.65 8.72 1.84
N CYS A 116 -7.97 8.72 1.70
CA CYS A 116 -8.65 8.36 0.45
C CYS A 116 -8.21 9.27 -0.69
N ASP A 117 -8.20 10.59 -0.48
CA ASP A 117 -7.77 11.59 -1.47
C ASP A 117 -6.31 11.39 -1.89
N ALA A 118 -5.41 11.07 -0.94
CA ALA A 118 -4.01 10.77 -1.26
C ALA A 118 -3.85 9.48 -2.09
N ILE A 119 -4.62 8.42 -1.78
CA ILE A 119 -4.60 7.17 -2.55
C ILE A 119 -5.17 7.41 -3.96
N LEU A 120 -6.26 8.17 -4.08
CA LEU A 120 -6.86 8.51 -5.38
C LEU A 120 -5.89 9.32 -6.24
N ALA A 121 -5.21 10.32 -5.65
CA ALA A 121 -4.19 11.09 -6.36
C ALA A 121 -3.02 10.22 -6.83
N TRP A 122 -2.62 9.21 -6.04
CA TRP A 122 -1.62 8.24 -6.48
C TRP A 122 -2.14 7.34 -7.61
N LEU A 123 -3.40 6.91 -7.58
CA LEU A 123 -4.02 6.13 -8.65
C LEU A 123 -4.16 6.92 -9.96
N ASP A 124 -4.36 8.23 -9.89
CA ASP A 124 -4.36 9.13 -11.06
C ASP A 124 -2.96 9.26 -11.65
N TRP A 125 -1.94 9.45 -10.79
CA TRP A 125 -0.54 9.47 -11.22
C TRP A 125 -0.12 8.13 -11.85
N TYR A 126 -0.45 7.00 -11.21
CA TYR A 126 -0.06 5.68 -11.69
C TYR A 126 -0.69 5.37 -13.05
N GLU A 127 -1.95 5.74 -13.27
CA GLU A 127 -2.62 5.59 -14.56
C GLU A 127 -1.95 6.40 -15.67
N ALA A 128 -1.46 7.61 -15.37
CA ALA A 128 -0.78 8.46 -16.35
C ALA A 128 0.59 7.89 -16.79
N CYS A 129 1.20 7.03 -15.96
CA CYS A 129 2.53 6.47 -16.20
C CYS A 129 2.51 4.98 -16.58
N ALA A 130 1.42 4.26 -16.34
CA ALA A 130 1.27 2.83 -16.61
C ALA A 130 0.42 2.55 -17.85
N THR A 131 0.57 1.35 -18.41
CA THR A 131 -0.34 0.85 -19.45
C THR A 131 -1.75 0.67 -18.82
N PRO A 132 -2.85 1.07 -19.51
CA PRO A 132 -4.19 0.99 -18.95
C PRO A 132 -4.51 -0.38 -18.34
N ASN A 133 -4.92 -0.38 -17.07
CA ASN A 133 -5.16 -1.59 -16.31
C ASN A 133 -6.53 -1.52 -15.63
N ALA A 134 -7.40 -2.51 -15.88
CA ALA A 134 -8.73 -2.62 -15.28
C ALA A 134 -8.71 -2.65 -13.73
N HIS A 135 -7.56 -2.97 -13.12
CA HIS A 135 -7.37 -2.92 -11.67
C HIS A 135 -7.40 -1.50 -11.10
N ILE A 136 -6.99 -0.48 -11.88
CA ILE A 136 -6.99 0.92 -11.45
C ILE A 136 -8.43 1.42 -11.25
N GLU A 137 -9.31 1.19 -12.23
CA GLU A 137 -10.71 1.60 -12.15
C GLU A 137 -11.43 0.94 -10.96
N ARG A 138 -11.17 -0.36 -10.74
CA ARG A 138 -11.71 -1.07 -9.58
C ARG A 138 -11.17 -0.51 -8.27
N SER A 139 -9.87 -0.22 -8.20
CA SER A 139 -9.26 0.40 -7.02
C SER A 139 -9.93 1.71 -6.65
N ARG A 140 -10.17 2.59 -7.65
CA ARG A 140 -10.88 3.85 -7.42
C ARG A 140 -12.30 3.63 -6.89
N LYS A 141 -13.02 2.65 -7.45
CA LYS A 141 -14.35 2.29 -6.97
C LYS A 141 -14.29 1.84 -5.51
N THR A 142 -13.35 0.98 -5.14
CA THR A 142 -13.16 0.53 -3.75
C THR A 142 -12.84 1.69 -2.83
N VAL A 143 -11.82 2.51 -3.14
CA VAL A 143 -11.37 3.61 -2.26
C VAL A 143 -12.49 4.61 -2.00
N ARG A 144 -13.32 4.92 -3.02
CA ARG A 144 -14.50 5.80 -2.86
C ARG A 144 -15.60 5.24 -1.96
N THR A 145 -15.59 3.93 -1.65
CA THR A 145 -16.53 3.36 -0.67
C THR A 145 -16.12 3.58 0.78
N TRP A 146 -14.90 4.06 1.02
CA TRP A 146 -14.36 4.33 2.35
C TRP A 146 -14.62 5.76 2.83
N GLU A 147 -15.24 6.59 1.98
CA GLU A 147 -15.62 7.99 2.26
C GLU A 147 -16.90 8.12 3.08
#